data_AF-A0A2M8NM58-F1
#
_entry.id   AF-A0A2M8NM58-F1
#
_cell.length_a   1.000
_cell.length_b   1.000
_cell.length_c   1.000
_cell.angle_alpha   90.00
_cell.angle_beta   90.00
_cell.angle_gamma   90.00
#
_symmetry.space_group_name_H-M   'P 1'
#
loop_
_entity.id
_entity.type
_entity.pdbx_description
1 polymer ?
#
loop_
_entity_poly.entity_id
_entity_poly.type
_entity_poly.pdbx_seq_one_letter_code
_entity_poly.pdbx_strand_id
1 'polypeptide(L)'
;FYTLDELIALFLRQLKNATEAFIGERCDEVVMGRPVKFADEEYVNIRAEEILYKAARLAGFQHITFAEEPLGVTYLEHIRSPKREIAFVFDFGGGT
;
A
#
# COMPACT_ATOMS: atom_id res chain seq x y z
N PHE A 1 1.28 -25.49 -2.81
CA PHE A 1 1.35 -24.39 -3.79
C PHE A 1 0.58 -23.22 -3.20
N TYR A 2 1.14 -22.01 -3.25
CA TYR A 2 0.47 -20.79 -2.80
C TYR A 2 -0.07 -20.02 -4.02
N THR A 3 -1.23 -19.40 -3.85
CA THR A 3 -1.72 -18.31 -4.71
C THR A 3 -0.91 -17.04 -4.44
N LEU A 4 -1.02 -16.05 -5.33
CA LEU A 4 -0.24 -14.80 -5.21
C LEU A 4 -0.63 -14.01 -3.96
N ASP A 5 -1.92 -13.93 -3.65
CA ASP A 5 -2.45 -13.28 -2.46
C ASP A 5 -2.01 -13.99 -1.17
N GLU A 6 -1.94 -15.33 -1.16
CA GLU A 6 -1.38 -16.07 -0.03
C GLU A 6 0.12 -15.76 0.18
N LEU A 7 0.89 -15.65 -0.91
CA LEU A 7 2.31 -15.31 -0.82
C LEU A 7 2.52 -13.89 -0.27
N ILE A 8 1.75 -12.92 -0.76
CA ILE A 8 1.79 -11.54 -0.26
C ILE A 8 1.33 -11.49 1.21
N ALA A 9 0.31 -12.27 1.58
CA ALA A 9 -0.20 -12.32 2.94
C ALA A 9 0.83 -12.83 3.96
N LEU A 10 1.73 -13.74 3.56
CA LEU A 10 2.83 -14.19 4.43
C LEU A 10 3.74 -13.02 4.81
N PHE A 11 4.12 -12.20 3.82
CA PHE A 11 4.96 -11.03 4.04
C PHE A 11 4.24 -9.95 4.87
N LEU A 12 2.99 -9.63 4.52
CA LEU A 12 2.19 -8.63 5.25
C LEU A 12 1.95 -9.04 6.71
N ARG A 13 1.75 -10.33 6.99
CA ARG A 13 1.59 -10.84 8.36
C ARG A 13 2.87 -10.69 9.17
N GLN A 14 4.03 -10.93 8.56
CA GLN A 14 5.31 -10.73 9.23
C GLN A 14 5.52 -9.25 9.58
N LEU A 15 5.22 -8.34 8.66
CA LEU A 15 5.24 -6.89 8.90
C LEU A 15 4.30 -6.50 10.05
N LYS A 16 3.04 -6.92 9.98
CA LYS A 16 2.03 -6.65 11.02
C LYS A 16 2.51 -7.12 12.39
N ASN A 17 2.96 -8.38 12.50
CA ASN A 17 3.42 -8.95 13.77
C ASN A 17 4.64 -8.18 14.34
N ALA A 18 5.57 -7.78 13.48
CA ALA A 18 6.73 -7.00 13.89
C ALA A 18 6.33 -5.60 14.38
N THR A 19 5.39 -4.94 13.68
CA THR A 19 4.86 -3.64 14.10
C THR A 19 4.12 -3.74 15.43
N GLU A 20 3.21 -4.70 15.59
CA GLU A 20 2.47 -4.90 16.84
C GLU A 20 3.39 -5.21 18.02
N ALA A 21 4.42 -6.01 17.81
CA ALA A 21 5.43 -6.27 18.84
C ALA A 21 6.23 -5.02 19.21
N PHE A 22 6.49 -4.12 18.25
CA PHE A 22 7.22 -2.88 18.48
C PHE A 22 6.39 -1.83 19.21
N ILE A 23 5.11 -1.65 18.86
CA ILE A 23 4.24 -0.64 19.46
C ILE A 23 3.47 -1.15 20.70
N GLY A 24 3.39 -2.47 20.89
CA GLY A 24 2.68 -3.09 22.02
C GLY A 24 1.15 -3.10 21.90
N GLU A 25 0.62 -2.81 20.72
CA GLU A 25 -0.81 -2.68 20.44
C GLU A 25 -1.18 -3.40 19.15
N ARG A 26 -2.48 -3.68 18.97
CA ARG A 26 -2.97 -4.31 17.75
C ARG A 26 -3.09 -3.31 16.60
N CYS A 27 -2.66 -3.73 15.41
CA CYS A 27 -2.83 -3.01 14.16
C CYS A 27 -3.95 -3.66 13.35
N ASP A 28 -5.18 -3.16 13.49
CA ASP A 28 -6.33 -3.63 12.71
C ASP A 28 -6.54 -2.82 11.43
N GLU A 29 -5.89 -1.66 11.28
CA GLU A 29 -6.03 -0.77 10.12
C GLU A 29 -4.71 -0.63 9.35
N VAL A 30 -4.79 -0.55 8.02
CA VAL A 30 -3.64 -0.33 7.15
C VAL A 30 -4.01 0.54 5.95
N VAL A 31 -3.10 1.48 5.63
CA VAL A 31 -3.10 2.18 4.34
C VAL A 31 -1.97 1.58 3.50
N MET A 32 -2.31 1.03 2.34
CA MET A 32 -1.36 0.41 1.43
C MET A 32 -1.11 1.32 0.22
N GLY A 33 0.16 1.54 -0.10
CA GLY A 33 0.54 2.16 -1.36
C GLY A 33 0.16 1.28 -2.54
N ARG A 34 -0.24 1.90 -3.65
CA ARG A 34 -0.36 1.27 -4.96
C ARG A 34 0.19 2.19 -6.06
N PRO A 35 0.71 1.63 -7.17
CA PRO A 35 0.94 2.41 -8.38
C PRO A 35 -0.34 3.11 -8.82
N VAL A 36 -0.23 4.31 -9.40
CA VAL A 36 -1.38 4.99 -10.04
C VAL A 36 -2.04 4.05 -11.04
N LYS A 37 -1.20 3.32 -11.78
CA LYS A 37 -1.59 2.36 -12.82
C LYS A 37 -0.69 1.12 -12.73
N PHE A 38 -1.29 -0.05 -12.49
CA PHE A 38 -0.62 -1.34 -12.56
C PHE A 38 -0.41 -1.82 -14.01
N ALA A 39 -1.38 -1.55 -14.89
CA ALA A 39 -1.33 -1.92 -16.30
C ALA A 39 -2.25 -1.04 -17.16
N ASP A 40 -2.07 -1.09 -18.49
CA ASP A 40 -2.87 -0.32 -19.44
C ASP A 40 -4.36 -0.66 -19.42
N GLU A 41 -4.69 -1.91 -19.18
CA GLU A 41 -6.05 -2.40 -19.15
C GLU A 41 -6.67 -2.28 -17.75
N GLU A 42 -7.83 -1.63 -17.68
CA GLU A 42 -8.53 -1.36 -16.42
C GLU A 42 -8.85 -2.62 -15.60
N TYR A 43 -9.22 -3.71 -16.27
CA TYR A 43 -9.52 -4.97 -15.59
C TYR A 43 -8.29 -5.56 -14.87
N VAL A 44 -7.07 -5.26 -15.33
CA VAL A 44 -5.84 -5.69 -14.69
C VAL A 44 -5.55 -4.84 -13.46
N ASN A 45 -5.80 -3.52 -13.52
CA ASN A 45 -5.71 -2.63 -12.36
C ASN A 45 -6.62 -3.11 -11.22
N ILE A 46 -7.90 -3.33 -11.53
CA ILE A 46 -8.90 -3.81 -10.57
C ILE A 46 -8.45 -5.14 -9.96
N ARG A 47 -8.02 -6.09 -10.81
CA ARG A 47 -7.58 -7.41 -10.36
C ARG A 47 -6.34 -7.35 -9.47
N ALA A 48 -5.38 -6.47 -9.77
CA ALA A 48 -4.18 -6.31 -8.95
C ALA A 48 -4.54 -5.77 -7.55
N GLU A 49 -5.40 -4.75 -7.48
CA GLU A 49 -5.87 -4.20 -6.21
C GLU A 49 -6.68 -5.24 -5.40
N GLU A 50 -7.53 -6.03 -6.04
CA GLU A 50 -8.26 -7.13 -5.38
C GLU A 50 -7.33 -8.19 -4.77
N ILE A 51 -6.23 -8.52 -5.46
CA ILE A 51 -5.22 -9.47 -4.95
C ILE A 51 -4.56 -8.90 -3.70
N LEU A 52 -4.16 -7.62 -3.72
CA LEU A 52 -3.58 -6.95 -2.55
C LEU A 52 -4.57 -6.88 -1.38
N TYR A 53 -5.84 -6.57 -1.67
CA TYR A 53 -6.89 -6.52 -0.66
C TYR A 53 -7.08 -7.88 0.01
N LYS A 54 -7.18 -8.96 -0.78
CA LYS A 54 -7.27 -10.33 -0.25
C LYS A 54 -6.06 -10.69 0.59
N ALA A 55 -4.86 -10.35 0.13
CA ALA A 55 -3.63 -10.59 0.89
C ALA A 55 -3.62 -9.88 2.25
N ALA A 56 -4.04 -8.60 2.29
CA ALA A 56 -4.12 -7.83 3.53
C ALA A 56 -5.17 -8.39 4.50
N ARG A 57 -6.32 -8.84 3.98
CA ARG A 57 -7.34 -9.56 4.77
C ARG A 57 -6.80 -10.86 5.35
N LEU A 58 -6.13 -11.67 4.53
CA LEU A 58 -5.49 -12.91 4.97
C LEU A 58 -4.41 -12.67 6.04
N ALA A 59 -3.70 -11.54 5.96
CA ALA A 59 -2.70 -11.13 6.95
C ALA A 59 -3.31 -10.64 8.28
N GLY A 60 -4.62 -10.39 8.35
CA GLY A 60 -5.36 -10.10 9.57
C GLY A 60 -5.80 -8.64 9.73
N PHE A 61 -5.61 -7.78 8.72
CA PHE A 61 -6.12 -6.41 8.75
C PHE A 61 -7.65 -6.36 8.58
N GLN A 62 -8.30 -5.45 9.31
CA GLN A 62 -9.75 -5.25 9.34
C GLN A 62 -10.21 -4.06 8.50
N HIS A 63 -9.38 -3.03 8.37
CA HIS A 63 -9.66 -1.85 7.57
C HIS A 63 -8.49 -1.61 6.63
N ILE A 64 -8.75 -1.64 5.32
CA ILE A 64 -7.74 -1.56 4.28
C ILE A 64 -8.14 -0.45 3.33
N THR A 65 -7.24 0.52 3.16
CA THR A 65 -7.39 1.63 2.22
C THR A 65 -6.17 1.67 1.31
N PHE A 66 -6.38 1.95 0.02
CA PHE A 66 -5.28 2.15 -0.92
C PHE A 66 -5.00 3.64 -1.12
N ALA A 67 -3.73 3.99 -1.25
CA ALA A 67 -3.25 5.31 -1.59
C ALA A 67 -2.32 5.21 -2.81
N GLU A 68 -2.46 6.12 -3.76
CA GLU A 68 -1.56 6.16 -4.90
C GLU A 68 -0.15 6.61 -4.46
N GLU A 69 0.88 5.98 -4.98
CA GLU A 69 2.28 6.20 -4.58
C GLU A 69 2.80 7.65 -4.64
N PRO A 70 2.35 8.57 -5.53
CA PRO A 70 2.77 9.98 -5.42
C PRO A 70 2.11 10.72 -4.24
N LEU A 71 0.99 10.21 -3.68
CA LEU A 71 0.23 10.91 -2.65
C LEU A 71 1.03 11.08 -1.36
N GLY A 72 1.81 10.06 -0.97
CA GLY A 72 2.59 10.12 0.28
C GLY A 72 3.57 11.29 0.30
N VAL A 73 4.39 11.42 -0.74
CA VAL A 73 5.38 12.51 -0.87
C VAL A 73 4.69 13.86 -1.03
N THR A 74 3.67 13.95 -1.88
CA THR A 74 2.98 15.23 -2.12
C THR A 74 2.23 15.72 -0.90
N TYR A 75 1.64 14.82 -0.11
CA TYR A 75 1.01 15.17 1.17
C TYR A 75 2.04 15.68 2.18
N LEU A 76 3.19 15.00 2.32
CA LEU A 76 4.24 15.41 3.25
C LEU A 76 4.78 16.81 2.96
N GLU A 77 4.99 17.13 1.68
CA GLU A 77 5.42 18.46 1.26
C GLU A 77 4.31 19.50 1.46
N HIS A 78 3.05 19.13 1.17
CA HIS A 78 1.92 20.03 1.34
C HIS A 78 1.72 20.45 2.81
N ILE A 79 1.83 19.54 3.77
CA ILE A 79 1.64 19.90 5.20
C ILE A 79 2.77 20.78 5.76
N ARG A 80 3.90 20.88 5.04
CA ARG A 80 5.05 21.71 5.42
C ARG A 80 5.01 23.11 4.79
N SER A 81 4.22 23.32 3.75
CA SER A 81 4.07 24.61 3.06
C SER A 81 2.64 25.14 3.15
N PRO A 82 2.41 26.35 3.69
CA PRO A 82 1.08 26.96 3.67
C PRO A 82 0.65 27.45 2.27
N LYS A 83 1.49 27.26 1.24
CA LYS A 83 1.24 27.72 -0.12
C LYS A 83 0.86 26.57 -1.03
N ARG A 84 0.04 26.87 -2.05
CA ARG A 84 -0.22 25.93 -3.14
C ARG A 84 0.97 25.90 -4.08
N GLU A 85 1.46 24.71 -4.37
CA GLU A 85 2.66 24.47 -5.17
C GLU A 85 2.38 23.37 -6.20
N ILE A 86 3.06 23.43 -7.34
CA ILE A 86 3.05 22.37 -8.35
C ILE A 86 4.28 21.51 -8.12
N ALA A 87 4.07 20.22 -7.87
CA ALA A 87 5.14 19.25 -7.66
C ALA A 87 5.18 18.25 -8.81
N PHE A 88 6.39 17.83 -9.19
CA PHE A 88 6.60 16.73 -10.13
C PHE A 88 7.38 15.63 -9.42
N VAL A 89 6.78 14.44 -9.34
CA VAL A 89 7.31 13.30 -8.60
C VAL A 89 7.86 12.29 -9.60
N PHE A 90 9.10 11.88 -9.37
CA PHE A 90 9.73 10.77 -10.08
C PHE A 90 10.03 9.70 -9.05
N ASP A 91 9.42 8.53 -9.22
CA ASP A 91 9.71 7.33 -8.42
C ASP A 91 10.57 6.38 -9.26
N PHE A 92 11.70 5.96 -8.71
CA PHE A 92 12.65 5.05 -9.35
C PHE A 92 12.80 3.80 -8.47
N GLY A 93 11.90 2.84 -8.66
CA GLY A 93 11.89 1.57 -7.93
C GLY A 93 12.84 0.53 -8.54
N GLY A 94 13.10 -0.55 -7.80
CA GLY A 94 13.97 -1.63 -8.28
C GLY A 94 13.39 -2.49 -9.41
N GLY A 95 12.08 -2.40 -9.66
CA GLY A 95 11.36 -3.20 -10.67
C GLY A 95 10.42 -2.40 -11.56
N THR A 96 10.51 -1.07 -11.53
CA THR A 96 9.62 -0.10 -12.20
C THR A 96 10.45 1.02 -12.81
#